data_AF-A0A2E1IXK5-F1
#
_entry.id   AF-A0A2E1IXK5-F1
#
_cell.length_a   1.000
_cell.length_b   1.000
_cell.length_c   1.000
_cell.angle_alpha   90.00
_cell.angle_beta   90.00
_cell.angle_gamma   90.00
#
_symmetry.space_group_name_H-M   'P 1'
#
loop_
_entity.id
_entity.type
_entity.pdbx_description
1 polymer ?
#
loop_
_entity_poly.entity_id
_entity_poly.type
_entity_poly.pdbx_seq_one_letter_code
_entity_poly.pdbx_strand_id
1 'polypeptide(L)'
;MSHNKDKVFVIKFSVLLVLTLFTFSCNTIDFLNNNSSQDNERNCIDNSRIDNNAACIEIYDPVCGCNNKTYSNSCYAEKDGVAEWTKGACK
;
A
#
# COMPACT_ATOMS: atom_id res chain seq x y z
N MET A 1 0.98 51.31 -25.95
CA MET A 1 1.43 50.04 -25.33
C MET A 1 0.24 49.04 -25.25
N SER A 2 -0.34 48.64 -26.38
CA SER A 2 -1.62 47.88 -26.41
C SER A 2 -1.64 46.70 -27.39
N HIS A 3 -0.49 46.27 -27.91
CA HIS A 3 -0.41 45.11 -28.82
C HIS A 3 0.04 43.80 -28.13
N ASN A 4 0.40 43.87 -26.85
CA ASN A 4 0.92 42.72 -26.09
C ASN A 4 -0.14 42.08 -25.16
N LYS A 5 -1.29 42.73 -24.94
CA LYS A 5 -2.35 42.19 -24.06
C LYS A 5 -3.24 41.17 -24.79
N ASP A 6 -3.51 41.38 -26.08
CA ASP A 6 -4.36 40.49 -26.90
C ASP A 6 -3.64 39.20 -27.29
N LYS A 7 -2.35 39.28 -27.61
CA LYS A 7 -1.50 38.09 -27.84
C LYS A 7 -1.36 37.26 -26.57
N VAL A 8 -1.18 37.91 -25.42
CA VAL A 8 -1.12 37.24 -24.11
C VAL A 8 -2.47 36.59 -23.75
N PHE A 9 -3.60 37.19 -24.15
CA PHE A 9 -4.93 36.59 -23.94
C PHE A 9 -5.15 35.35 -24.81
N VAL A 10 -4.82 35.40 -26.10
CA VAL A 10 -4.92 34.27 -27.03
C VAL A 10 -3.94 33.14 -26.66
N ILE A 11 -2.72 33.48 -26.24
CA ILE A 11 -1.73 32.51 -25.76
C ILE A 11 -2.21 31.86 -24.46
N LYS A 12 -2.75 32.62 -23.49
CA LYS A 12 -3.32 32.07 -22.25
C LYS A 12 -4.52 31.16 -22.52
N PHE A 13 -5.39 31.51 -23.46
CA PHE A 13 -6.57 30.70 -23.79
C PHE A 13 -6.20 29.41 -24.53
N SER A 14 -5.23 29.48 -25.44
CA SER A 14 -4.68 28.31 -26.16
C SER A 14 -3.95 27.36 -25.21
N VAL A 15 -3.11 27.89 -24.30
CA VAL A 15 -2.41 27.09 -23.28
C VAL A 15 -3.39 26.46 -22.29
N LEU A 16 -4.45 27.16 -21.88
CA LEU A 16 -5.48 26.62 -20.99
C LEU A 16 -6.28 25.48 -21.63
N LEU A 17 -6.62 25.59 -22.93
CA LEU A 17 -7.35 24.57 -23.67
C LEU A 17 -6.49 23.33 -23.97
N VAL A 18 -5.19 23.53 -24.21
CA VAL A 18 -4.23 22.42 -24.34
C VAL A 18 -4.00 21.74 -22.98
N LEU A 19 -3.83 22.50 -21.89
CA LEU A 19 -3.68 21.94 -20.54
C LEU A 19 -4.90 21.14 -20.10
N THR A 20 -6.13 21.59 -20.39
CA THR A 20 -7.34 20.83 -20.05
C THR A 20 -7.45 19.54 -20.87
N LEU A 21 -7.02 19.53 -22.14
CA LEU A 21 -6.94 18.32 -22.97
C LEU A 21 -5.85 17.35 -22.50
N PHE A 22 -4.68 17.84 -22.08
CA PHE A 22 -3.63 17.01 -21.47
C PHE A 22 -4.03 16.49 -20.09
N THR A 23 -4.84 17.24 -19.33
CA THR A 23 -5.47 16.71 -18.11
C THR A 23 -6.59 15.73 -18.41
N PHE A 24 -7.26 15.77 -19.58
CA PHE A 24 -8.18 14.70 -20.00
C PHE A 24 -7.44 13.41 -20.37
N SER A 25 -6.21 13.52 -20.90
CA SER A 25 -5.27 12.40 -21.07
C SER A 25 -4.57 11.99 -19.76
N CYS A 26 -4.74 12.77 -18.68
CA CYS A 26 -4.16 12.53 -17.35
C CYS A 26 -5.23 12.77 -16.26
N ASN A 27 -6.40 12.16 -16.40
CA ASN A 27 -7.44 12.08 -15.35
C ASN A 27 -8.15 10.71 -15.38
N THR A 28 -7.37 9.64 -15.51
CA THR A 28 -7.79 8.28 -15.07
C THR A 28 -6.65 7.44 -14.47
N ILE A 29 -5.38 7.91 -14.51
CA ILE A 29 -4.23 7.07 -14.12
C ILE A 29 -3.70 7.33 -12.70
N ASP A 30 -4.16 8.35 -11.96
CA ASP A 30 -3.88 8.40 -10.51
C ASP A 30 -4.87 7.57 -9.67
N PHE A 31 -5.85 6.90 -10.28
CA PHE A 31 -6.60 5.80 -9.63
C PHE A 31 -5.95 4.41 -9.85
N LEU A 32 -4.85 4.35 -10.61
CA LEU A 32 -3.89 3.24 -10.56
C LEU A 32 -2.55 3.66 -9.96
N ASN A 33 -2.32 4.97 -9.77
CA ASN A 33 -1.36 5.49 -8.82
C ASN A 33 -1.98 5.62 -7.43
N ASN A 34 -2.74 4.58 -7.04
CA ASN A 34 -2.46 4.05 -5.73
C ASN A 34 -0.95 3.80 -5.74
N ASN A 35 -0.19 4.63 -5.02
CA ASN A 35 0.82 4.07 -4.16
C ASN A 35 0.08 3.07 -3.26
N SER A 36 -0.21 1.91 -3.84
CA SER A 36 -0.25 0.66 -3.14
C SER A 36 1.21 0.50 -2.69
N SER A 37 1.53 1.18 -1.59
CA SER A 37 2.05 0.40 -0.46
C SER A 37 1.15 -0.83 -0.45
N GLN A 38 1.66 -1.92 -1.02
CA GLN A 38 0.89 -3.11 -1.25
C GLN A 38 0.37 -3.61 0.08
N ASP A 39 -0.83 -3.18 0.45
CA ASP A 39 -1.59 -3.76 1.52
C ASP A 39 -2.88 -4.26 0.89
N ASN A 40 -2.72 -5.45 0.34
CA ASN A 40 -3.79 -6.32 -0.06
C ASN A 40 -4.73 -6.45 1.14
N GLU A 41 -5.97 -5.96 1.01
CA GLU A 41 -7.06 -6.03 2.00
C GLU A 41 -7.50 -7.47 2.34
N ARG A 42 -6.58 -8.45 2.36
CA ARG A 42 -6.74 -9.84 2.82
C ARG A 42 -5.44 -10.51 3.30
N ASN A 43 -4.33 -9.79 3.43
CA ASN A 43 -3.13 -10.35 4.06
C ASN A 43 -3.01 -9.81 5.48
N CYS A 44 -3.46 -10.62 6.43
CA CYS A 44 -3.17 -10.53 7.86
C CYS A 44 -1.67 -10.59 8.24
N ILE A 45 -0.78 -10.43 7.25
CA ILE A 45 0.67 -10.41 7.37
C ILE A 45 1.12 -8.97 7.16
N ASP A 46 1.53 -8.33 8.24
CA ASP A 46 2.13 -7.01 8.24
C ASP A 46 3.66 -7.15 8.06
N ASN A 47 4.11 -6.92 6.81
CA ASN A 47 5.53 -6.99 6.48
C ASN A 47 6.39 -5.98 7.25
N SER A 48 5.81 -4.88 7.76
CA SER A 48 6.53 -3.90 8.56
C SER A 48 6.87 -4.40 9.98
N ARG A 49 6.22 -5.49 10.41
CA ARG A 49 6.40 -6.13 11.72
C ARG A 49 7.26 -7.39 11.68
N ILE A 50 7.77 -7.77 10.51
CA ILE A 50 8.69 -8.89 10.40
C ILE A 50 10.03 -8.53 11.06
N ASP A 51 10.41 -9.31 12.06
CA ASP A 51 11.68 -9.16 12.77
C ASP A 51 12.44 -10.50 12.81
N ASN A 52 13.49 -10.60 12.00
CA ASN A 52 14.35 -11.78 11.93
C ASN A 52 15.32 -11.88 13.12
N ASN A 53 15.47 -10.80 13.89
CA ASN A 53 16.36 -10.71 15.04
C ASN A 53 15.59 -10.83 16.37
N ALA A 54 14.26 -10.87 16.34
CA ALA A 54 13.43 -11.10 17.51
C ALA A 54 13.75 -12.45 18.17
N ALA A 55 14.06 -12.39 19.47
CA ALA A 55 14.25 -13.57 20.29
C ALA A 55 12.90 -14.01 20.87
N CYS A 56 12.52 -15.27 20.61
CA CYS A 56 11.36 -15.90 21.22
C CYS A 56 11.80 -16.95 22.23
N ILE A 57 10.99 -17.14 23.27
CA ILE A 57 11.17 -18.27 24.18
C ILE A 57 10.81 -19.57 23.46
N GLU A 58 11.55 -20.64 23.74
CA GLU A 58 11.38 -21.97 23.15
C GLU A 58 10.23 -22.76 23.83
N ILE A 59 9.09 -22.11 24.04
CA ILE A 59 7.87 -22.76 24.54
C ILE A 59 7.05 -23.30 23.36
N TYR A 60 6.51 -24.50 23.51
CA TYR A 60 5.55 -25.05 22.56
C TYR A 60 4.12 -24.77 23.02
N ASP A 61 3.49 -23.76 22.42
CA ASP A 61 2.09 -23.38 22.61
C ASP A 61 1.50 -22.98 21.25
N PRO A 62 1.19 -23.95 20.38
CA PRO A 62 1.04 -23.72 18.95
C PRO A 62 -0.13 -22.80 18.62
N VAL A 63 0.06 -21.98 17.58
CA VAL A 63 -0.98 -21.11 17.02
C VAL A 63 -1.09 -21.28 15.52
N CYS A 64 -2.30 -21.16 14.98
CA CYS A 64 -2.57 -21.19 13.55
C CYS A 64 -2.74 -19.76 13.07
N GLY A 65 -1.75 -19.27 12.31
CA GLY A 65 -1.82 -17.97 11.66
C GLY A 65 -2.91 -17.95 10.59
N CYS A 66 -3.44 -16.77 10.36
CA CYS A 66 -4.35 -16.46 9.25
C CYS A 66 -3.82 -16.83 7.83
N ASN A 67 -2.51 -17.06 7.69
CA ASN A 67 -1.86 -17.60 6.49
C ASN A 67 -1.86 -19.14 6.43
N ASN A 68 -2.63 -19.81 7.28
CA ASN A 68 -2.66 -21.27 7.46
C ASN A 68 -1.30 -21.91 7.81
N LYS A 69 -0.36 -21.12 8.36
CA LYS A 69 0.91 -21.62 8.89
C LYS A 69 0.78 -21.83 10.40
N THR A 70 1.25 -22.98 10.87
CA THR A 70 1.36 -23.24 12.31
C THR A 70 2.67 -22.66 12.82
N TYR A 71 2.61 -21.90 13.91
CA TYR A 71 3.75 -21.36 14.61
C TYR A 71 3.91 -22.05 15.98
N SER A 72 5.14 -22.27 16.42
CA SER A 72 5.44 -22.96 17.70
C SER A 72 4.83 -22.25 18.91
N ASN A 73 4.74 -20.92 18.85
CA ASN A 73 4.00 -20.08 19.79
C ASN A 73 3.67 -18.72 19.15
N SER A 74 2.91 -17.88 19.86
CA SER A 74 2.50 -16.57 19.38
C SER A 74 3.66 -15.63 19.05
N CYS A 75 4.78 -15.68 19.78
CA CYS A 75 5.95 -14.86 19.49
C CYS A 75 6.52 -15.16 18.10
N TYR A 76 6.59 -16.44 17.71
CA TYR A 76 7.04 -16.81 16.36
C TYR A 76 6.06 -16.37 15.28
N ALA A 77 4.76 -16.26 15.57
CA ALA A 77 3.77 -15.71 14.64
C ALA A 77 3.95 -14.20 14.48
N GLU A 78 4.03 -13.46 15.58
CA GLU A 78 4.20 -12.01 15.60
C GLU A 78 5.47 -11.56 14.87
N LYS A 79 6.61 -12.23 15.10
CA LYS A 79 7.87 -11.88 14.43
C LYS A 79 7.87 -12.18 12.93
N ASP A 80 6.96 -13.04 12.46
CA ASP A 80 6.74 -13.34 11.04
C ASP A 80 5.69 -12.40 10.43
N GLY A 81 5.32 -11.33 11.15
CA GLY A 81 4.37 -10.31 10.72
C GLY A 81 2.91 -10.73 10.84
N VAL A 82 2.60 -11.89 11.43
CA VAL A 82 1.21 -12.36 11.55
C VAL A 82 0.49 -11.53 12.61
N ALA A 83 -0.57 -10.82 12.22
CA ALA A 83 -1.36 -9.97 13.12
C ALA A 83 -2.55 -10.71 13.76
N GLU A 84 -2.99 -11.82 13.17
CA GLU A 84 -4.14 -12.59 13.62
C GLU A 84 -3.86 -14.10 13.59
N TRP A 85 -4.18 -14.78 14.69
CA TRP A 85 -4.02 -16.23 14.82
C TRP A 85 -5.07 -16.83 15.77
N THR A 86 -5.28 -18.14 15.64
CA THR A 86 -6.12 -18.94 16.54
C THR A 86 -5.27 -19.89 17.38
N LYS A 87 -5.78 -20.29 18.56
CA LYS A 87 -5.09 -21.25 19.43
C LYS A 87 -5.09 -22.64 18.82
N GLY A 88 -3.95 -23.34 18.94
CA GLY A 88 -3.73 -24.66 18.39
C GLY A 88 -3.09 -24.62 16.99
N ALA A 89 -2.60 -25.77 16.54
CA ALA A 89 -2.09 -25.93 15.18
C ALA A 89 -3.22 -25.82 14.14
N CYS A 90 -2.85 -25.53 12.89
CA CYS A 90 -3.77 -25.58 11.76
C CYS A 90 -4.27 -27.02 11.51
N LYS A 91 -5.46 -27.15 10.92
CA LYS A 91 -6.11 -28.43 10.62
C LYS A 91 -5.75 -28.95 9.23
#